data_AF-A0A9Q9B1R0-F1
#
_entry.id   AF-A0A9Q9B1R0-F1
#
_cell.length_a   1.000
_cell.length_b   1.000
_cell.length_c   1.000
_cell.angle_alpha   90.00
_cell.angle_beta   90.00
_cell.angle_gamma   90.00
#
_symmetry.space_group_name_H-M   'P 1'
#
loop_
_entity.id
_entity.type
_entity.pdbx_description
1 polymer ?
#
loop_
_entity_poly.entity_id
_entity_poly.type
_entity_poly.pdbx_seq_one_letter_code
_entity_poly.pdbx_strand_id
1 'polypeptide(L)'
;MKNIKVKIGDVFLIPYQDKYAVCKVLWISKRTKNAFSFIVKDKLVDTKEEAVEIIDTAQNISVQIFTGLISVFYTDITKLKKGEWEIIGSQKLTIEESDNFQYHNIGGKLFKGDEEVRPLNNAEIKTIPKMLNAGYEAINNFLKMVFE
;
A
#
# COMPACT_ATOMS: atom_id res chain seq x y z
N MET A 1 22.57 -6.17 11.58
CA MET A 1 21.52 -6.08 10.54
C MET A 1 21.63 -4.72 9.86
N LYS A 2 21.72 -4.66 8.52
CA LYS A 2 21.64 -3.38 7.80
C LYS A 2 20.26 -2.78 8.07
N ASN A 3 20.22 -1.58 8.62
CA ASN A 3 18.96 -0.89 8.87
C ASN A 3 18.51 -0.28 7.53
N ILE A 4 17.66 -0.99 6.78
CA ILE A 4 17.19 -0.53 5.47
C ILE A 4 16.37 0.76 5.69
N LYS A 5 16.77 1.84 5.01
CA LYS A 5 16.06 3.11 5.05
C LYS A 5 14.99 3.12 3.98
N VAL A 6 13.75 2.94 4.39
CA VAL A 6 12.56 3.02 3.54
C VAL A 6 12.18 4.48 3.28
N LYS A 7 11.72 4.77 2.07
CA LYS A 7 11.30 6.10 1.61
C LYS A 7 9.98 6.01 0.85
N ILE A 8 9.29 7.15 0.75
CA ILE A 8 8.13 7.29 -0.12
C ILE A 8 8.58 7.11 -1.57
N GLY A 9 7.80 6.35 -2.34
CA GLY A 9 8.10 5.99 -3.72
C GLY A 9 8.91 4.70 -3.88
N ASP A 10 9.41 4.12 -2.78
CA ASP A 10 10.13 2.85 -2.87
C ASP A 10 9.22 1.75 -3.41
N VAL A 11 9.74 1.04 -4.39
CA VAL A 11 9.09 -0.10 -5.03
C VAL A 11 9.63 -1.36 -4.38
N PHE A 12 8.73 -2.23 -3.94
CA PHE A 12 9.09 -3.44 -3.22
C PHE A 12 8.24 -4.64 -3.62
N LEU A 13 8.76 -5.82 -3.30
CA LEU A 13 8.14 -7.09 -3.64
C LEU A 13 7.62 -7.80 -2.39
N ILE A 14 6.39 -8.29 -2.48
CA ILE A 14 5.84 -9.25 -1.53
C ILE A 14 5.86 -10.62 -2.21
N PRO A 15 6.60 -11.62 -1.67
CA PRO A 15 6.54 -12.98 -2.18
C PRO A 15 5.12 -13.54 -2.10
N TYR A 16 4.65 -14.12 -3.21
CA TYR A 16 3.32 -14.74 -3.31
C TYR A 16 3.41 -16.00 -4.18
N GLN A 17 3.31 -17.17 -3.54
CA GLN A 17 3.58 -18.46 -4.18
C GLN A 17 4.97 -18.48 -4.83
N ASP A 18 5.08 -18.81 -6.11
CA ASP A 18 6.30 -18.79 -6.93
C ASP A 18 6.56 -17.43 -7.61
N LYS A 19 5.75 -16.41 -7.31
CA LYS A 19 5.78 -15.08 -7.92
C LYS A 19 5.94 -13.96 -6.89
N TYR A 20 5.88 -12.73 -7.39
CA TYR A 20 5.91 -11.52 -6.58
C TYR A 20 4.74 -10.60 -6.89
N ALA A 21 4.12 -10.07 -5.84
CA ALA A 21 3.25 -8.91 -5.94
C ALA A 21 4.10 -7.63 -5.88
N VAL A 22 3.92 -6.76 -6.88
CA VAL A 22 4.66 -5.50 -6.99
C VAL A 22 3.92 -4.41 -6.21
N CYS A 23 4.63 -3.77 -5.28
CA CYS A 23 4.06 -2.78 -4.38
C CYS A 23 4.86 -1.47 -4.40
N LYS A 24 4.21 -0.37 -4.03
CA LYS A 24 4.85 0.95 -3.95
C LYS A 24 4.50 1.67 -2.66
N VAL A 25 5.50 2.16 -1.94
CA VAL A 25 5.33 2.94 -0.71
C VAL A 25 4.72 4.29 -1.05
N LEU A 26 3.57 4.59 -0.48
CA LEU A 26 2.87 5.86 -0.67
C LEU A 26 3.15 6.85 0.43
N TRP A 27 3.27 6.36 1.67
CA TRP A 27 3.42 7.22 2.83
C TRP A 27 4.07 6.48 3.98
N ILE A 28 4.79 7.22 4.83
CA ILE A 28 5.42 6.71 6.06
C ILE A 28 4.98 7.62 7.20
N SER A 29 4.39 7.03 8.24
CA SER A 29 3.90 7.78 9.39
C SER A 29 5.04 8.35 10.21
N LYS A 30 4.86 9.60 10.63
CA LYS A 30 5.69 10.30 11.62
C LYS A 30 5.07 10.21 13.01
N ARG A 31 3.75 10.02 13.14
CA ARG A 31 3.04 9.90 14.42
C ARG A 31 3.00 8.47 14.95
N THR A 32 2.70 7.51 14.07
CA THR A 32 2.59 6.10 14.42
C THR A 32 3.90 5.41 14.12
N LYS A 33 4.61 4.99 15.16
CA LYS A 33 5.92 4.35 15.03
C LYS A 33 5.82 3.15 14.08
N ASN A 34 6.72 3.13 13.09
CA ASN A 34 6.85 2.06 12.10
C ASN A 34 5.64 1.84 11.18
N ALA A 35 4.61 2.68 11.17
CA ALA A 35 3.51 2.53 10.21
C ALA A 35 3.88 3.13 8.86
N PHE A 36 3.48 2.45 7.79
CA PHE A 36 3.57 2.96 6.42
C PHE A 36 2.39 2.47 5.59
N SER A 37 2.20 3.08 4.42
CA SER A 37 1.19 2.64 3.47
C SER A 37 1.74 2.36 2.09
N PHE A 38 1.03 1.50 1.36
CA PHE A 38 1.41 1.08 0.03
C PHE A 38 0.21 0.65 -0.82
N ILE A 39 0.41 0.68 -2.13
CA ILE A 39 -0.48 0.12 -3.17
C ILE A 39 0.11 -1.18 -3.70
N VAL A 40 -0.76 -2.02 -4.28
CA VAL A 40 -0.41 -3.26 -4.97
C VAL A 40 -0.78 -3.11 -6.44
N LYS A 41 0.11 -3.54 -7.34
CA LYS A 41 -0.14 -3.58 -8.79
C LYS A 41 -0.96 -4.81 -9.18
N ASP A 42 -1.75 -4.68 -10.24
CA ASP A 42 -2.69 -5.69 -10.74
C ASP A 42 -2.06 -6.88 -11.48
N LYS A 43 -0.73 -6.99 -11.42
CA LYS A 43 0.02 -8.04 -12.10
C LYS A 43 1.09 -8.65 -11.19
N LEU A 44 1.08 -9.98 -11.09
CA LEU A 44 2.18 -10.75 -10.52
C LEU A 44 3.33 -10.86 -11.52
N VAL A 45 4.55 -10.89 -11.00
CA VAL A 45 5.78 -11.01 -11.81
C VAL A 45 6.61 -12.18 -11.33
N ASP A 46 7.32 -12.79 -12.28
CA ASP A 46 8.19 -13.94 -12.02
C ASP A 46 9.61 -13.47 -11.64
N THR A 47 10.01 -12.28 -12.09
CA THR A 47 11.34 -11.71 -11.85
C THR A 47 11.31 -10.27 -11.32
N LYS A 48 12.45 -9.81 -10.79
CA LYS A 48 12.60 -8.42 -10.30
C LYS A 48 12.69 -7.44 -11.45
N GLU A 49 13.28 -7.87 -12.56
CA GLU A 49 13.44 -7.12 -13.78
C GLU A 49 12.05 -6.78 -14.37
N GLU A 50 11.16 -7.76 -14.45
CA GLU A 50 9.75 -7.56 -14.83
C GLU A 50 9.04 -6.56 -13.90
N ALA A 51 9.30 -6.61 -12.60
CA ALA A 51 8.70 -5.69 -11.64
C ALA A 51 9.04 -4.21 -11.95
N VAL A 52 10.28 -3.95 -12.38
CA VAL A 52 10.75 -2.61 -12.77
C VAL A 52 10.09 -2.15 -14.07
N GLU A 53 9.74 -3.06 -14.98
CA GLU A 53 9.05 -2.72 -16.22
C GLU A 53 7.57 -2.42 -15.99
N ILE A 54 6.91 -3.17 -15.09
CA ILE A 54 5.46 -3.06 -14.92
C ILE A 54 5.03 -1.94 -13.96
N ILE A 55 5.92 -1.44 -13.11
CA ILE A 55 5.54 -0.47 -12.06
C ILE A 55 4.86 0.80 -12.62
N ASP A 56 5.27 1.27 -13.79
CA ASP A 56 4.71 2.47 -14.44
C ASP A 56 3.50 2.17 -15.35
N THR A 57 3.29 0.91 -15.72
CA THR A 57 2.29 0.51 -16.73
C THR A 57 1.11 -0.26 -16.12
N ALA A 58 1.33 -0.99 -15.03
CA ALA A 58 0.33 -1.75 -14.32
C ALA A 58 -0.60 -0.85 -13.50
N GLN A 59 -1.87 -1.20 -13.47
CA GLN A 59 -2.87 -0.49 -12.69
C GLN A 59 -2.73 -0.84 -11.20
N ASN A 60 -3.27 0.01 -10.34
CA ASN A 60 -3.33 -0.27 -8.91
C ASN A 60 -4.59 -1.08 -8.62
N ILE A 61 -4.45 -2.17 -7.86
CA ILE A 61 -5.61 -2.97 -7.46
C ILE A 61 -6.48 -2.16 -6.51
N SER A 62 -7.79 -2.16 -6.78
CA SER A 62 -8.81 -1.62 -5.89
C SER A 62 -9.97 -2.62 -5.79
N VAL A 63 -10.33 -3.01 -4.57
CA VAL A 63 -11.40 -4.00 -4.33
C VAL A 63 -12.47 -3.42 -3.42
N GLN A 64 -13.72 -3.50 -3.87
CA GLN A 64 -14.87 -3.18 -3.05
C GLN A 64 -15.23 -4.39 -2.17
N ILE A 65 -15.12 -4.22 -0.85
CA ILE A 65 -15.63 -5.19 0.13
C ILE A 65 -16.87 -4.65 0.83
N PHE A 66 -17.58 -5.50 1.58
CA PHE A 66 -18.79 -5.13 2.31
C PHE A 66 -18.58 -3.88 3.19
N THR A 67 -17.40 -3.74 3.78
CA THR A 67 -17.09 -2.62 4.67
C THR A 67 -16.58 -1.38 3.95
N GLY A 68 -16.31 -1.40 2.64
CA GLY A 68 -15.77 -0.24 1.91
C GLY A 68 -14.76 -0.62 0.82
N LEU A 69 -14.14 0.39 0.22
CA LEU A 69 -13.10 0.22 -0.78
C LEU A 69 -11.72 -0.02 -0.14
N ILE A 70 -11.01 -1.05 -0.60
CA ILE A 70 -9.60 -1.30 -0.30
C ILE A 70 -8.79 -0.98 -1.56
N SER A 71 -7.97 0.06 -1.49
CA SER A 71 -6.98 0.40 -2.54
C SER A 71 -5.59 0.70 -1.98
N VAL A 72 -5.49 0.84 -0.65
CA VAL A 72 -4.25 1.17 0.06
C VAL A 72 -4.16 0.33 1.32
N PHE A 73 -3.00 -0.26 1.54
CA PHE A 73 -2.69 -0.99 2.77
C PHE A 73 -1.95 -0.08 3.73
N TYR A 74 -2.26 -0.21 5.02
CA TYR A 74 -1.49 0.38 6.11
C TYR A 74 -0.96 -0.76 6.99
N THR A 75 0.35 -0.81 7.21
CA THR A 75 0.96 -1.89 8.00
C THR A 75 2.27 -1.44 8.65
N ASP A 76 2.86 -2.33 9.44
CA ASP A 76 4.16 -2.11 10.07
C ASP A 76 5.32 -2.37 9.09
N ILE A 77 6.27 -1.44 9.05
CA ILE A 77 7.42 -1.35 8.13
C ILE A 77 8.49 -2.42 8.38
N THR A 78 8.33 -3.27 9.40
CA THR A 78 9.35 -4.23 9.85
C THR A 78 9.77 -5.18 8.74
N LYS A 79 8.85 -5.70 7.91
CA LYS A 79 9.22 -6.61 6.80
C LYS A 79 10.15 -5.94 5.77
N LEU A 80 9.94 -4.65 5.46
CA LEU A 80 10.85 -3.88 4.61
C LEU A 80 12.20 -3.65 5.29
N LYS A 81 12.19 -3.25 6.58
CA LYS A 81 13.45 -3.00 7.33
C LYS A 81 14.31 -4.24 7.50
N LYS A 82 13.68 -5.42 7.57
CA LYS A 82 14.36 -6.73 7.66
C LYS A 82 14.77 -7.28 6.30
N GLY A 83 14.29 -6.71 5.20
CA GLY A 83 14.53 -7.21 3.83
C GLY A 83 13.72 -8.45 3.48
N GLU A 84 12.71 -8.80 4.27
CA GLU A 84 11.75 -9.88 3.93
C GLU A 84 10.82 -9.45 2.79
N TRP A 85 10.51 -8.15 2.73
CA TRP A 85 9.98 -7.50 1.54
C TRP A 85 11.10 -6.70 0.92
N GLU A 86 11.50 -7.09 -0.28
CA GLU A 86 12.69 -6.55 -0.91
C GLU A 86 12.36 -5.26 -1.66
N ILE A 87 13.10 -4.19 -1.36
CA ILE A 87 13.04 -2.94 -2.12
C ILE A 87 13.94 -3.07 -3.34
N ILE A 88 13.36 -2.98 -4.52
CA ILE A 88 14.03 -3.19 -5.82
C ILE A 88 14.31 -1.88 -6.56
N GLY A 89 13.75 -0.77 -6.09
CA GLY A 89 13.90 0.52 -6.74
C GLY A 89 13.07 1.60 -6.06
N SER A 90 13.03 2.77 -6.67
CA SER A 90 12.25 3.89 -6.17
C SER A 90 11.76 4.73 -7.35
N GLN A 91 10.50 5.15 -7.29
CA GLN A 91 9.88 5.99 -8.29
C GLN A 91 9.07 7.09 -7.62
N LYS A 92 9.01 8.26 -8.26
CA LYS A 92 8.14 9.34 -7.79
C LYS A 92 6.69 8.87 -7.81
N LEU A 93 5.91 9.34 -6.84
CA LEU A 93 4.46 9.14 -6.89
C LEU A 93 3.91 9.88 -8.11
N THR A 94 2.96 9.26 -8.81
CA THR A 94 2.17 9.98 -9.81
C THR A 94 1.27 11.01 -9.13
N ILE A 95 0.72 11.95 -9.90
CA ILE A 95 -0.25 12.93 -9.37
C ILE A 95 -1.45 12.19 -8.76
N GLU A 96 -1.96 11.18 -9.47
CA GLU A 96 -3.05 10.34 -8.98
C GLU A 96 -2.67 9.63 -7.67
N GLU A 97 -1.47 9.05 -7.57
CA GLU A 97 -1.03 8.37 -6.36
C GLU A 97 -0.89 9.32 -5.16
N SER A 98 -0.38 10.52 -5.42
CA SER A 98 -0.24 11.56 -4.41
C SER A 98 -1.59 12.10 -3.92
N ASP A 99 -2.53 12.33 -4.85
CA ASP A 99 -3.79 13.01 -4.56
C ASP A 99 -4.88 12.05 -4.07
N ASN A 100 -4.90 10.78 -4.51
CA ASN A 100 -5.97 9.84 -4.18
C ASN A 100 -5.63 8.90 -3.02
N PHE A 101 -4.35 8.58 -2.78
CA PHE A 101 -3.97 7.55 -1.81
C PHE A 101 -3.36 8.08 -0.50
N GLN A 102 -3.15 9.39 -0.39
CA GLN A 102 -2.81 10.02 0.88
C GLN A 102 -4.02 10.26 1.76
N TYR A 103 -5.23 10.31 1.18
CA TYR A 103 -6.46 10.48 1.93
C TYR A 103 -7.06 9.14 2.35
N HIS A 104 -7.39 9.04 3.63
CA HIS A 104 -7.96 7.81 4.17
C HIS A 104 -8.94 8.10 5.31
N ASN A 105 -9.88 7.18 5.46
CA ASN A 105 -10.88 7.22 6.53
C ASN A 105 -10.35 6.50 7.77
N ILE A 106 -10.22 7.24 8.89
CA ILE A 106 -9.97 6.69 10.22
C ILE A 106 -11.16 7.04 11.12
N GLY A 107 -11.95 6.05 11.52
CA GLY A 107 -13.05 6.24 12.48
C GLY A 107 -14.10 7.28 12.05
N GLY A 108 -14.35 7.44 10.75
CA GLY A 108 -15.30 8.43 10.23
C GLY A 108 -14.72 9.83 10.02
N LYS A 109 -13.39 9.96 10.04
CA LYS A 109 -12.67 11.22 9.80
C LYS A 109 -11.72 11.06 8.62
N LEU A 110 -11.57 12.13 7.85
CA LEU A 110 -10.64 12.23 6.74
C LEU A 110 -9.26 12.59 7.27
N PHE A 111 -8.28 11.77 6.94
CA PHE A 111 -6.88 12.05 7.20
C PHE A 111 -6.13 12.24 5.89
N LYS A 112 -5.13 13.12 5.89
CA LYS A 112 -4.09 13.18 4.86
C LYS A 112 -2.76 12.80 5.50
N GLY A 113 -2.30 11.57 5.27
CA GLY A 113 -1.18 11.03 6.05
C GLY A 113 -1.49 11.04 7.55
N ASP A 114 -0.72 11.81 8.34
CA ASP A 114 -0.86 11.88 9.80
C ASP A 114 -1.85 12.96 10.28
N GLU A 115 -2.35 13.79 9.36
CA GLU A 115 -3.12 15.00 9.69
C GLU A 115 -4.61 14.77 9.51
N GLU A 116 -5.38 14.98 10.58
CA GLU A 116 -6.84 15.02 10.48
C GLU A 116 -7.25 16.28 9.71
N VAL A 117 -8.03 16.10 8.66
CA VAL A 117 -8.53 17.19 7.81
C VAL A 117 -9.91 17.63 8.29
N ARG A 118 -10.85 16.69 8.39
CA ARG A 118 -12.25 16.94 8.80
C ARG A 118 -13.02 15.65 9.06
N PRO A 119 -14.20 15.71 9.70
CA PRO A 119 -15.16 14.60 9.70
C PRO A 119 -15.66 14.24 8.29
N LEU A 120 -15.98 12.96 8.08
CA LEU A 120 -16.61 12.43 6.87
C LEU A 120 -18.11 12.25 7.07
N ASN A 121 -18.87 12.44 5.99
CA ASN A 121 -20.28 12.06 5.96
C ASN A 121 -20.46 10.57 5.58
N ASN A 122 -21.69 10.04 5.73
CA ASN A 122 -21.98 8.63 5.49
C ASN A 122 -21.72 8.15 4.06
N ALA A 123 -21.88 9.02 3.05
CA ALA A 123 -21.57 8.66 1.66
C ALA A 123 -20.05 8.56 1.46
N GLU A 124 -19.30 9.52 2.00
CA GLU A 124 -17.84 9.54 1.93
C GLU A 124 -17.19 8.37 2.67
N ILE A 125 -17.75 7.95 3.80
CA ILE A 125 -17.24 6.80 4.57
C ILE A 125 -17.21 5.51 3.73
N LYS A 126 -18.10 5.38 2.73
CA LYS A 126 -18.18 4.20 1.86
C LYS A 126 -17.24 4.27 0.67
N THR A 127 -16.89 5.46 0.21
CA THR A 127 -16.11 5.68 -1.02
C THR A 127 -14.65 6.01 -0.77
N ILE A 128 -14.34 6.64 0.36
CA ILE A 128 -12.96 6.95 0.74
C ILE A 128 -12.29 5.68 1.27
N PRO A 129 -11.07 5.35 0.79
CA PRO A 129 -10.34 4.17 1.24
C PRO A 129 -10.23 4.13 2.76
N LYS A 130 -10.60 2.99 3.35
CA LYS A 130 -10.45 2.79 4.78
C LYS A 130 -9.00 2.53 5.12
N MET A 131 -8.51 3.17 6.17
CA MET A 131 -7.25 2.78 6.77
C MET A 131 -7.46 1.47 7.53
N LEU A 132 -7.15 0.35 6.90
CA LEU A 132 -7.08 -0.94 7.57
C LEU A 132 -5.62 -1.16 7.98
N ASN A 133 -5.35 -1.11 9.29
CA ASN A 133 -4.10 -1.63 9.83
C ASN A 133 -4.09 -3.15 9.62
N ALA A 134 -3.54 -3.56 8.49
CA ALA A 134 -3.50 -4.94 8.08
C ALA A 134 -2.27 -5.60 8.69
N GLY A 135 -2.49 -6.61 9.54
CA GLY A 135 -1.44 -7.57 9.83
C GLY A 135 -0.99 -8.27 8.54
N TYR A 136 0.21 -8.85 8.53
CA TYR A 136 0.76 -9.49 7.33
C TYR A 136 -0.13 -10.61 6.77
N GLU A 137 -0.87 -11.31 7.63
CA GLU A 137 -1.85 -12.32 7.21
C GLU A 137 -3.03 -11.71 6.43
N ALA A 138 -3.53 -10.55 6.84
CA ALA A 138 -4.60 -9.87 6.13
C ALA A 138 -4.16 -9.40 4.73
N ILE A 139 -2.89 -9.00 4.60
CA ILE A 139 -2.28 -8.68 3.30
C ILE A 139 -2.20 -9.92 2.43
N ASN A 140 -1.74 -11.05 2.97
CA ASN A 140 -1.71 -12.32 2.24
C ASN A 140 -3.10 -12.78 1.79
N ASN A 141 -4.12 -12.64 2.65
CA ASN A 141 -5.50 -12.99 2.30
C ASN A 141 -6.07 -12.07 1.22
N PHE A 142 -5.70 -10.78 1.23
CA PHE A 142 -6.02 -9.89 0.13
C PHE A 142 -5.36 -10.33 -1.18
N LEU A 143 -4.07 -10.66 -1.15
CA LEU A 143 -3.36 -11.15 -2.35
C LEU A 143 -4.03 -12.41 -2.93
N LYS A 144 -4.48 -13.33 -2.06
CA LYS A 144 -5.29 -14.48 -2.49
C LYS A 144 -6.58 -14.06 -3.16
N MET A 145 -7.36 -13.19 -2.53
CA MET A 145 -8.65 -12.73 -3.07
C MET A 145 -8.53 -12.07 -4.46
N VAL A 146 -7.40 -11.46 -4.80
CA VAL A 146 -7.24 -10.70 -6.05
C VAL A 146 -6.45 -11.44 -7.14
N PHE A 147 -5.73 -12.50 -6.77
CA PHE A 147 -4.90 -13.28 -7.71
C PHE A 147 -5.29 -14.76 -7.81
N GLU A 148 -6.22 -15.25 -6.98
CA GLU A 148 -6.88 -16.57 -7.09
C GLU A 148 -8.33 -16.41 -7.57
#